data_AF-A0A1I0DW98-F1
#
_entry.id   AF-A0A1I0DW98-F1
#
_cell.length_a   1.000
_cell.length_b   1.000
_cell.length_c   1.000
_cell.angle_alpha   90.00
_cell.angle_beta   90.00
_cell.angle_gamma   90.00
#
_symmetry.space_group_name_H-M   'P 1'
#
loop_
_entity.id
_entity.type
_entity.pdbx_description
1 polymer ?
#
loop_
_entity_poly.entity_id
_entity_poly.type
_entity_poly.pdbx_seq_one_letter_code
_entity_poly.pdbx_strand_id
1 'polypeptide(L)'
;MSRFDRKVERQKSEFIFSKKVIPEKTKGEMIKENFSFKWIKINFKTVIYLIIDFIFVSIVFIPFLMQFYNAKLSFILGHALLTGFLVVLTFYFIDKEKPSLFELLVRYCFMAVILAITSFIAGLLV
;
A
#
# COMPACT_ATOMS: atom_id res chain seq x y z
N MET A 1 43.67 60.68 -22.67
CA MET A 1 43.18 59.76 -21.63
C MET A 1 42.88 58.41 -22.27
N SER A 2 43.61 57.36 -21.88
CA SER A 2 43.41 55.99 -22.37
C SER A 2 42.15 55.38 -21.73
N ARG A 3 41.18 54.94 -22.54
CA ARG A 3 40.00 54.21 -22.07
C ARG A 3 40.39 52.77 -21.79
N PHE A 4 40.45 52.38 -20.52
CA PHE A 4 40.56 50.99 -20.13
C PHE A 4 39.20 50.31 -20.30
N ASP A 5 39.05 49.49 -21.34
CA ASP A 5 37.92 48.59 -21.48
C ASP A 5 38.09 47.44 -20.47
N ARG A 6 37.38 47.55 -19.34
CA ARG A 6 37.35 46.50 -18.33
C ARG A 6 36.51 45.33 -18.83
N LYS A 7 37.13 44.36 -19.50
CA LYS A 7 36.50 43.07 -19.79
C LYS A 7 36.35 42.29 -18.48
N VAL A 8 35.17 42.36 -17.88
CA VAL A 8 34.81 41.50 -16.74
C VAL A 8 34.36 40.16 -17.32
N GLU A 9 35.28 39.20 -17.41
CA GLU A 9 34.91 37.82 -17.67
C GLU A 9 34.15 37.29 -16.45
N ARG A 10 32.83 37.18 -16.58
CA ARG A 10 32.03 36.41 -15.62
C ARG A 10 32.45 34.96 -15.76
N GLN A 11 33.27 34.47 -14.83
CA GLN A 11 33.39 33.05 -14.57
C GLN A 11 31.99 32.53 -14.23
N LYS A 12 31.29 31.98 -15.24
CA LYS A 12 30.11 31.16 -15.02
C LYS A 12 30.63 29.85 -14.42
N SER A 13 30.92 29.86 -13.12
CA SER A 13 31.06 28.62 -12.37
C SER A 13 29.76 27.85 -12.63
N GLU A 14 29.86 26.75 -13.35
CA GLU A 14 28.72 25.89 -13.65
C GLU A 14 28.11 25.50 -12.31
N PHE A 15 26.93 26.04 -12.02
CA PHE A 15 26.20 25.68 -10.81
C PHE A 15 25.75 24.24 -10.99
N ILE A 16 26.51 23.32 -10.40
CA ILE A 16 26.10 21.93 -10.27
C ILE A 16 25.00 21.94 -9.21
N PHE A 17 23.74 21.94 -9.66
CA PHE A 17 22.61 21.73 -8.78
C PHE A 17 22.71 20.33 -8.19
N SER A 18 23.24 20.22 -6.97
CA SER A 18 23.16 18.99 -6.20
C SER A 18 21.68 18.68 -5.98
N LYS A 19 21.19 17.55 -6.50
CA LYS A 19 19.86 17.07 -6.14
C LYS A 19 19.80 16.97 -4.61
N LYS A 20 18.83 17.64 -3.98
CA LYS A 20 18.55 17.43 -2.56
C LYS A 20 18.42 15.93 -2.33
N VAL A 21 19.27 15.37 -1.48
CA VAL A 21 19.13 13.99 -1.02
C VAL A 21 17.77 13.93 -0.33
N ILE A 22 16.86 13.12 -0.88
CA ILE A 22 15.55 12.89 -0.27
C ILE A 22 15.86 12.21 1.07
N PRO A 23 15.48 12.80 2.22
CA PRO A 23 15.79 12.20 3.50
C PRO A 23 15.14 10.81 3.56
N GLU A 24 15.90 9.80 4.00
CA GLU A 24 15.33 8.49 4.26
C GLU A 24 14.25 8.64 5.34
N LYS A 25 13.03 8.20 5.02
CA LYS A 25 11.91 8.27 5.96
C LYS A 25 12.20 7.36 7.14
N THR A 26 11.90 7.84 8.34
CA THR A 26 12.01 7.00 9.54
C THR A 26 10.96 5.87 9.48
N LYS A 27 11.23 4.73 10.15
CA LYS A 27 10.27 3.61 10.20
C LYS A 27 8.88 4.02 10.71
N GLY A 28 8.83 4.94 11.67
CA GLY A 28 7.57 5.45 12.22
C GLY A 28 6.75 6.25 11.21
N GLU A 29 7.40 7.06 10.38
CA GLU A 29 6.73 7.81 9.31
C GLU A 29 6.18 6.87 8.24
N MET A 30 6.97 5.85 7.84
CA MET A 30 6.51 4.83 6.89
C MET A 30 5.27 4.08 7.41
N ILE A 31 5.23 3.75 8.71
CA ILE A 31 4.04 3.13 9.31
C ILE A 31 2.83 4.06 9.19
N LYS A 32 2.98 5.33 9.63
CA LYS A 32 1.87 6.29 9.65
C LYS A 32 1.30 6.57 8.27
N GLU A 33 2.13 6.60 7.23
CA GLU A 33 1.68 6.81 5.86
C GLU A 33 0.94 5.60 5.30
N ASN A 34 1.45 4.38 5.53
CA ASN A 34 0.94 3.16 4.93
C ASN A 34 -0.21 2.51 5.73
N PHE A 35 -0.34 2.81 7.03
CA PHE A 35 -1.46 2.41 7.87
C PHE A 35 -2.68 3.33 7.65
N SER A 36 -3.07 3.48 6.39
CA SER A 36 -4.18 4.33 5.97
C SER A 36 -4.74 3.85 4.63
N PHE A 37 -5.90 4.36 4.20
CA PHE A 37 -6.45 4.05 2.86
C PHE A 37 -5.77 4.81 1.70
N LYS A 38 -4.78 5.67 1.96
CA LYS A 38 -4.21 6.57 0.93
C LYS A 38 -3.57 5.83 -0.25
N TRP A 39 -3.06 4.63 -0.03
CA TRP A 39 -2.45 3.81 -1.08
C TRP A 39 -3.48 3.06 -1.93
N ILE A 40 -4.77 3.05 -1.54
CA ILE A 40 -5.84 2.43 -2.32
C ILE A 40 -6.45 3.47 -3.26
N LYS A 41 -6.13 3.36 -4.55
CA LYS A 41 -6.70 4.20 -5.61
C LYS A 41 -7.93 3.50 -6.20
N ILE A 42 -9.12 3.92 -5.78
CA ILE A 42 -10.37 3.30 -6.21
C ILE A 42 -10.76 3.79 -7.61
N ASN A 43 -10.83 2.85 -8.55
CA ASN A 43 -11.39 3.01 -9.89
C ASN A 43 -12.35 1.83 -10.16
N PHE A 44 -13.23 1.93 -11.16
CA PHE A 44 -14.16 0.84 -11.50
C PHE A 44 -13.45 -0.51 -11.71
N LYS A 45 -12.31 -0.49 -12.41
CA LYS A 45 -11.48 -1.69 -12.63
C LYS A 45 -10.92 -2.28 -11.33
N THR A 46 -10.46 -1.45 -10.39
CA THR A 46 -9.92 -1.93 -9.12
C THR A 46 -11.02 -2.48 -8.23
N VAL A 47 -12.22 -1.89 -8.26
CA VAL A 47 -13.39 -2.41 -7.55
C VAL A 47 -13.74 -3.81 -8.05
N ILE A 48 -13.71 -4.06 -9.37
CA ILE A 48 -13.91 -5.40 -9.92
C ILE A 48 -12.89 -6.39 -9.37
N TYR A 49 -11.59 -6.03 -9.33
CA TYR A 49 -10.57 -6.92 -8.76
C TYR A 49 -10.81 -7.20 -7.27
N LEU A 50 -11.20 -6.20 -6.49
CA LEU A 50 -11.53 -6.39 -5.08
C LEU A 50 -12.72 -7.34 -4.87
N ILE A 51 -13.73 -7.26 -5.73
CA ILE A 51 -14.88 -8.17 -5.71
C ILE A 51 -14.42 -9.60 -6.04
N ILE A 52 -13.57 -9.75 -7.06
CA ILE A 52 -13.01 -11.06 -7.44
C ILE A 52 -12.20 -11.66 -6.28
N ASP A 53 -11.32 -10.87 -5.67
CA ASP A 53 -10.51 -11.29 -4.51
C ASP A 53 -11.41 -11.74 -3.35
N PHE A 54 -12.48 -10.99 -3.06
CA PHE A 54 -13.44 -11.33 -2.02
C PHE A 54 -14.16 -12.66 -2.33
N ILE A 55 -14.73 -12.80 -3.54
CA ILE A 55 -15.47 -13.99 -3.97
C ILE A 55 -14.56 -15.23 -3.97
N PHE A 56 -13.32 -15.08 -4.45
CA PHE A 56 -12.35 -16.17 -4.47
C PHE A 56 -12.11 -16.72 -3.06
N VAL A 57 -11.88 -15.84 -2.08
CA VAL A 57 -11.73 -16.24 -0.68
C VAL A 57 -12.99 -16.93 -0.16
N SER A 58 -14.17 -16.37 -0.45
CA SER A 58 -15.44 -16.93 0.04
C SER A 58 -15.76 -18.31 -0.52
N ILE A 59 -15.44 -18.58 -1.80
CA ILE A 59 -15.79 -19.85 -2.46
C ILE A 59 -14.73 -20.93 -2.24
N VAL A 60 -13.45 -20.55 -2.21
CA VAL A 60 -12.36 -21.53 -2.18
C VAL A 60 -11.80 -21.67 -0.76
N PHE A 61 -11.42 -20.56 -0.15
CA PHE A 61 -10.62 -20.60 1.07
C PHE A 61 -11.45 -20.80 2.33
N ILE A 62 -12.62 -20.16 2.44
CA ILE A 62 -13.49 -20.33 3.61
C ILE A 62 -13.97 -21.79 3.73
N PRO A 63 -14.49 -22.46 2.68
CA PRO A 63 -14.89 -23.86 2.78
C PRO A 63 -13.71 -24.78 3.12
N PHE A 64 -12.52 -24.49 2.63
CA PHE A 64 -11.30 -25.20 3.02
C PHE A 64 -10.99 -25.04 4.51
N LEU A 65 -11.01 -23.81 5.04
CA LEU A 65 -10.79 -23.55 6.47
C LEU A 65 -11.86 -24.18 7.37
N MET A 66 -13.10 -24.27 6.90
CA MET A 66 -14.20 -24.90 7.63
C MET A 66 -14.00 -26.40 7.88
N GLN A 67 -13.05 -27.04 7.19
CA GLN A 67 -12.65 -28.42 7.49
C GLN A 67 -11.88 -28.52 8.82
N PHE A 68 -11.30 -27.41 9.30
CA PHE A 68 -10.44 -27.36 10.49
C PHE A 68 -11.01 -26.48 11.61
N TYR A 69 -11.80 -25.47 11.27
CA TYR A 69 -12.36 -24.49 12.21
C TYR A 69 -13.88 -24.36 12.04
N ASN A 70 -14.56 -23.75 13.03
CA ASN A 70 -15.98 -23.44 12.88
C ASN A 70 -16.22 -22.37 11.80
N ALA A 71 -17.47 -22.27 11.33
CA ALA A 71 -17.85 -21.37 10.24
C ALA A 71 -17.46 -19.91 10.52
N LYS A 72 -17.71 -19.42 11.74
CA LYS A 72 -17.44 -18.04 12.14
C LYS A 72 -15.95 -17.72 12.14
N LEU A 73 -15.13 -18.57 12.74
CA LEU A 73 -13.67 -18.38 12.75
C LEU A 73 -13.10 -18.51 11.34
N SER A 74 -13.58 -19.46 10.55
CA SER A 74 -13.17 -19.63 9.15
C SER A 74 -13.48 -18.40 8.30
N PHE A 75 -14.66 -17.81 8.51
CA PHE A 75 -15.07 -16.58 7.84
C PHE A 75 -14.18 -15.39 8.23
N ILE A 76 -13.94 -15.19 9.53
CA ILE A 76 -13.09 -14.11 10.03
C ILE A 76 -11.65 -14.29 9.55
N LEU A 77 -11.07 -15.48 9.71
CA LEU A 77 -9.69 -15.75 9.30
C LEU A 77 -9.50 -15.66 7.78
N GLY A 78 -10.47 -16.16 7.01
CA GLY A 78 -10.44 -16.08 5.55
C GLY A 78 -10.39 -14.64 5.07
N HIS A 79 -11.29 -13.79 5.57
CA HIS A 79 -11.34 -12.40 5.13
C HIS A 79 -10.27 -11.52 5.78
N ALA A 80 -9.95 -11.70 7.06
CA ALA A 80 -8.90 -10.93 7.72
C ALA A 80 -7.53 -11.19 7.08
N LEU A 81 -7.16 -12.45 6.90
CA LEU A 81 -5.82 -12.82 6.44
C LEU A 81 -5.77 -12.85 4.92
N LEU A 82 -6.56 -13.70 4.28
CA LEU A 82 -6.37 -13.97 2.86
C LEU A 82 -6.91 -12.84 1.98
N THR A 83 -8.11 -12.32 2.26
CA THR A 83 -8.61 -11.15 1.50
C THR A 83 -7.69 -9.95 1.73
N GLY A 84 -7.25 -9.69 2.97
CA GLY A 84 -6.30 -8.61 3.26
C GLY A 84 -5.00 -8.74 2.46
N PHE A 85 -4.47 -9.96 2.35
CA PHE A 85 -3.26 -10.24 1.58
C PHE A 85 -3.47 -10.04 0.07
N LEU A 86 -4.54 -10.58 -0.48
CA LEU A 86 -4.87 -10.44 -1.90
C LEU A 86 -5.08 -8.98 -2.29
N VAL A 87 -5.77 -8.19 -1.48
CA VAL A 87 -5.95 -6.75 -1.74
C VAL A 87 -4.60 -6.04 -1.84
N VAL A 88 -3.68 -6.30 -0.90
CA VAL A 88 -2.35 -5.69 -0.93
C VAL A 88 -1.56 -6.14 -2.16
N LEU A 89 -1.65 -7.41 -2.55
CA LEU A 89 -1.03 -7.91 -3.79
C LEU A 89 -1.65 -7.27 -5.04
N THR A 90 -2.97 -7.19 -5.12
CA THR A 90 -3.69 -6.59 -6.25
C THR A 90 -3.23 -5.15 -6.45
N PHE A 91 -3.17 -4.34 -5.40
CA PHE A 91 -2.65 -2.97 -5.50
C PHE A 91 -1.14 -2.93 -5.76
N TYR A 92 -0.36 -3.86 -5.21
CA TYR A 92 1.06 -3.99 -5.55
C TYR A 92 1.28 -4.24 -7.04
N PHE A 93 0.45 -5.06 -7.70
CA PHE A 93 0.57 -5.35 -9.12
C PHE A 93 0.06 -4.20 -10.01
N ILE A 94 -0.99 -3.50 -9.58
CA ILE A 94 -1.60 -2.40 -10.33
C ILE A 94 -0.77 -1.11 -10.25
N ASP A 95 -0.21 -0.79 -9.09
CA ASP A 95 0.60 0.40 -8.92
C ASP A 95 1.93 0.29 -9.68
N LYS A 96 2.31 1.39 -10.32
CA LYS A 96 3.60 1.49 -11.04
C LYS A 96 4.77 1.60 -10.07
N GLU A 97 4.59 2.35 -8.99
CA GLU A 97 5.58 2.50 -7.94
C GLU A 97 5.47 1.34 -6.97
N LYS A 98 6.56 0.57 -6.84
CA LYS A 98 6.57 -0.58 -5.95
C LYS A 98 6.97 -0.14 -4.54
N PRO A 99 6.08 -0.29 -3.54
CA PRO A 99 6.44 -0.05 -2.15
C PRO A 99 7.54 -1.03 -1.70
N SER A 100 8.26 -0.66 -0.65
CA SER A 100 9.21 -1.58 -0.02
C SER A 100 8.48 -2.74 0.69
N LEU A 101 9.21 -3.83 0.97
CA LEU A 101 8.64 -4.98 1.70
C LEU A 101 8.07 -4.59 3.07
N PHE A 102 8.71 -3.64 3.75
CA PHE A 102 8.22 -3.15 5.04
C PHE A 102 6.89 -2.41 4.89
N GLU A 103 6.75 -1.57 3.87
CA GLU A 103 5.51 -0.87 3.60
C GLU A 103 4.38 -1.83 3.22
N LEU A 104 4.67 -2.87 2.42
CA LEU A 104 3.70 -3.92 2.11
C LEU A 104 3.22 -4.64 3.36
N LEU A 105 4.13 -4.96 4.29
CA LEU A 105 3.78 -5.58 5.56
C LEU A 105 2.88 -4.67 6.40
N VAL A 106 3.17 -3.37 6.47
CA VAL A 106 2.32 -2.41 7.18
C VAL A 106 0.93 -2.32 6.53
N ARG A 107 0.86 -2.22 5.20
CA ARG A 107 -0.42 -2.20 4.46
C ARG A 107 -1.23 -3.47 4.71
N TYR A 108 -0.56 -4.62 4.76
CA TYR A 108 -1.18 -5.90 5.06
C TYR A 108 -1.74 -5.93 6.48
N CYS A 109 -0.96 -5.53 7.48
CA CYS A 109 -1.45 -5.43 8.86
C CYS A 109 -2.65 -4.49 8.97
N PHE A 110 -2.61 -3.34 8.29
CA PHE A 110 -3.74 -2.41 8.22
C PHE A 110 -5.00 -3.07 7.65
N MET A 111 -4.89 -3.72 6.49
CA MET A 111 -6.02 -4.41 5.85
C MET A 111 -6.54 -5.55 6.71
N ALA A 112 -5.65 -6.33 7.33
CA ALA A 112 -6.02 -7.45 8.17
C ALA A 112 -6.83 -7.00 9.40
N VAL A 113 -6.44 -5.90 10.04
CA VAL A 113 -7.21 -5.33 11.17
C VAL A 113 -8.60 -4.90 10.71
N ILE A 114 -8.70 -4.14 9.61
CA ILE A 114 -9.98 -3.64 9.13
C ILE A 114 -10.90 -4.78 8.72
N LEU A 115 -10.39 -5.73 7.94
CA LEU A 115 -11.17 -6.87 7.48
C LEU A 115 -11.51 -7.84 8.61
N ALA A 116 -10.68 -7.98 9.63
CA ALA A 116 -11.02 -8.74 10.84
C ALA A 116 -12.20 -8.11 11.57
N ILE A 117 -12.19 -6.78 11.77
CA ILE A 117 -13.28 -6.08 12.45
C ILE A 117 -14.57 -6.20 11.63
N THR A 118 -14.52 -5.93 10.33
CA THR A 118 -15.73 -5.98 9.49
C THR A 118 -16.28 -7.40 9.36
N SER A 119 -15.43 -8.42 9.21
CA SER A 119 -15.86 -9.81 9.15
C SER A 119 -16.36 -10.33 10.49
N PHE A 120 -15.79 -9.89 11.61
CA PHE A 120 -16.30 -10.22 12.94
C PHE A 120 -17.70 -9.66 13.15
N ILE A 121 -17.94 -8.40 12.77
CA ILE A 121 -19.26 -7.76 12.83
C ILE A 121 -20.24 -8.49 11.91
N ALA A 122 -19.85 -8.77 10.66
CA ALA A 122 -20.71 -9.50 9.72
C ALA A 122 -21.07 -10.90 10.23
N GLY A 123 -20.11 -11.63 10.80
CA GLY A 123 -20.32 -12.95 11.40
C GLY A 123 -21.02 -12.92 12.77
N LEU A 124 -21.39 -11.75 13.30
CA LEU A 124 -22.35 -11.61 14.40
C LEU A 124 -23.78 -11.40 13.91
N LEU A 125 -23.94 -10.89 12.69
CA LEU A 125 -25.24 -10.57 12.08
C LEU A 125 -25.85 -11.74 11.31
N VAL A 126 -25.05 -12.77 11.03
CA VAL A 126 -25.42 -14.02 10.36
C VAL A 126 -25.35 -15.16 11.37
#